data_AF-A0A095SRX5-F1
#
_entry.id   AF-A0A095SRX5-F1
#
_cell.length_a   1.000
_cell.length_b   1.000
_cell.length_c   1.000
_cell.angle_alpha   90.00
_cell.angle_beta   90.00
_cell.angle_gamma   90.00
#
_symmetry.space_group_name_H-M   'P 1'
#
loop_
_entity.id
_entity.type
_entity.pdbx_description
1 polymer ?
#
loop_
_entity_poly.entity_id
_entity_poly.type
_entity_poly.pdbx_seq_one_letter_code
_entity_poly.pdbx_strand_id
1 'polypeptide(L)'
;MKKTNLLIIIVFLLSSFISFSQNQTIENDSISYDAVLAEEIIFDSNDPDEGLIAMKDAFKNQNISIEISNIKRDRTNKIIAIDIVMESRDGRTTKLNINRLKPIKAIKIYVDKRNNPNCDFGIEELYEEIRYSK
;
A
#
# COMPACT_ATOMS: atom_id res chain seq x y z
N MET A 1 50.08 25.88 -76.59
CA MET A 1 50.15 25.82 -75.10
C MET A 1 48.87 26.40 -74.52
N LYS A 2 47.94 25.54 -74.09
CA LYS A 2 46.68 25.92 -73.43
C LYS A 2 46.79 25.48 -71.96
N LYS A 3 46.63 26.44 -71.04
CA LYS A 3 46.65 26.20 -69.59
C LYS A 3 45.34 25.56 -69.17
N THR A 4 45.38 24.36 -68.63
CA THR A 4 44.27 23.74 -67.91
C THR A 4 44.43 24.04 -66.43
N ASN A 5 43.55 24.86 -65.87
CA ASN A 5 43.43 25.03 -64.42
C ASN A 5 42.52 23.93 -63.90
N LEU A 6 43.12 22.86 -63.38
CA LEU A 6 42.45 21.86 -62.56
C LEU A 6 42.57 22.33 -61.10
N LEU A 7 41.50 22.87 -60.53
CA LEU A 7 41.45 23.15 -59.09
C LEU A 7 40.46 22.17 -58.44
N ILE A 8 41.03 21.15 -57.80
CA ILE A 8 40.34 20.25 -56.87
C ILE A 8 40.25 21.00 -55.53
N ILE A 9 39.05 21.25 -55.03
CA ILE A 9 38.83 21.68 -53.64
C ILE A 9 38.24 20.49 -52.88
N ILE A 10 39.12 19.75 -52.19
CA ILE A 10 38.75 18.80 -51.14
C ILE A 10 39.70 19.05 -49.97
N VAL A 11 39.22 19.74 -48.93
CA VAL A 11 39.75 19.64 -47.55
C VAL A 11 38.58 19.98 -46.61
N PHE A 12 37.86 19.00 -46.07
CA PHE A 12 38.10 18.34 -44.78
C PHE A 12 38.23 19.31 -43.60
N LEU A 13 37.10 19.82 -43.08
CA LEU A 13 37.02 20.41 -41.76
C LEU A 13 35.65 20.12 -41.15
N LEU A 14 35.57 19.08 -40.33
CA LEU A 14 34.72 19.08 -39.14
C LEU A 14 35.39 18.23 -38.07
N SER A 15 36.22 18.96 -37.33
CA SER A 15 36.42 18.87 -35.88
C SER A 15 36.30 17.48 -35.25
N SER A 16 37.49 16.92 -35.04
CA SER A 16 37.91 16.15 -33.86
C SER A 16 36.92 16.22 -32.70
N PHE A 17 36.29 15.08 -32.40
CA PHE A 17 35.69 14.80 -31.11
C PHE A 17 36.77 14.83 -30.04
N ILE A 18 36.84 15.91 -29.25
CA ILE A 18 37.63 15.93 -28.02
C ILE A 18 36.73 15.41 -26.90
N SER A 19 36.99 14.20 -26.45
CA SER A 19 36.39 13.62 -25.25
C SER A 19 36.89 14.38 -24.02
N PHE A 20 35.97 15.02 -23.29
CA PHE A 20 36.19 15.43 -21.91
C PHE A 20 35.40 14.49 -21.00
N SER A 21 36.11 13.75 -20.15
CA SER A 21 35.55 12.86 -19.13
C SER A 21 35.60 13.54 -17.78
N GLN A 22 34.50 13.55 -17.03
CA GLN A 22 34.48 13.13 -15.62
C GLN A 22 33.03 13.04 -15.09
N ASN A 23 32.69 11.81 -14.67
CA ASN A 23 31.83 11.42 -13.56
C ASN A 23 30.78 12.42 -13.05
N GLN A 24 29.51 12.08 -13.27
CA GLN A 24 28.65 11.74 -12.14
C GLN A 24 27.88 10.48 -12.50
N THR A 25 28.07 9.43 -11.71
CA THR A 25 27.10 8.35 -11.58
C THR A 25 25.84 9.00 -11.04
N ILE A 26 24.92 9.37 -11.93
CA ILE A 26 23.53 9.49 -11.52
C ILE A 26 23.05 8.04 -11.48
N GLU A 27 23.24 7.41 -10.32
CA GLU A 27 22.29 6.41 -9.89
C GLU A 27 20.94 7.09 -10.06
N ASN A 28 20.19 6.67 -11.09
CA ASN A 28 18.75 6.77 -10.99
C ASN A 28 18.44 5.96 -9.74
N ASP A 29 18.35 6.64 -8.60
CA ASP A 29 17.45 6.25 -7.53
C ASP A 29 16.09 6.12 -8.22
N SER A 30 15.87 4.93 -8.79
CA SER A 30 14.54 4.39 -8.91
C SER A 30 13.99 4.55 -7.51
N ILE A 31 13.08 5.51 -7.35
CA ILE A 31 12.30 5.66 -6.14
C ILE A 31 11.71 4.28 -5.91
N SER A 32 12.36 3.52 -5.03
CA SER A 32 11.79 2.33 -4.45
C SER A 32 10.57 2.87 -3.73
N TYR A 33 9.40 2.72 -4.34
CA TYR A 33 8.17 2.71 -3.57
C TYR A 33 8.39 1.57 -2.60
N ASP A 34 8.87 1.90 -1.40
CA ASP A 34 9.00 0.97 -0.30
C ASP A 34 7.62 0.36 -0.14
N ALA A 35 7.46 -0.85 -0.67
CA ALA A 35 6.19 -1.54 -0.64
C ALA A 35 5.90 -1.70 0.85
N VAL A 36 4.86 -1.06 1.36
CA VAL A 36 4.46 -1.20 2.76
C VAL A 36 4.26 -2.69 3.01
N LEU A 37 5.25 -3.31 3.66
CA LEU A 37 5.31 -4.75 3.85
C LEU A 37 4.41 -5.19 4.99
N ALA A 38 4.04 -4.30 5.91
CA ALA A 38 3.09 -4.57 6.97
C ALA A 38 2.25 -3.33 7.27
N GLU A 39 0.94 -3.53 7.44
CA GLU A 39 -0.01 -2.48 7.76
C GLU A 39 -1.09 -3.06 8.67
N GLU A 40 -1.53 -2.30 9.67
CA GLU A 40 -2.57 -2.70 10.59
C GLU A 40 -3.51 -1.53 10.92
N ILE A 41 -4.76 -1.87 11.21
CA ILE A 41 -5.77 -0.95 11.72
C ILE A 41 -6.38 -1.58 12.96
N ILE A 42 -6.51 -0.79 14.02
CA ILE A 42 -7.16 -1.20 15.25
C ILE A 42 -8.33 -0.27 15.51
N PHE A 43 -9.50 -0.83 15.79
CA PHE A 43 -10.70 -0.10 16.20
C PHE A 43 -11.38 -0.82 17.36
N ASP A 44 -12.27 -0.14 18.08
CA ASP A 44 -12.99 -0.71 19.22
C ASP A 44 -14.51 -0.43 19.16
N SER A 45 -15.20 -0.79 20.25
CA SER A 45 -16.66 -0.66 20.35
C SER A 45 -17.19 0.77 20.25
N ASN A 46 -16.35 1.80 20.37
CA ASN A 46 -16.71 3.20 20.27
C ASN A 46 -16.65 3.74 18.84
N ASP A 47 -15.85 3.14 17.97
CA ASP A 47 -15.59 3.68 16.63
C ASP A 47 -16.89 3.81 15.84
N PRO A 48 -17.14 4.95 15.16
CA PRO A 48 -18.40 5.22 14.46
C PRO A 48 -18.57 4.33 13.23
N ASP A 49 -19.82 4.04 12.86
CA ASP A 49 -20.15 3.19 11.71
C ASP A 49 -19.52 3.73 10.41
N GLU A 50 -19.51 5.05 10.23
CA GLU A 50 -18.91 5.69 9.05
C GLU A 50 -17.40 5.44 8.97
N GLY A 51 -16.71 5.45 10.12
CA GLY A 51 -15.29 5.16 10.20
C GLY A 51 -14.98 3.71 9.83
N LEU A 52 -15.82 2.78 10.28
CA LEU A 52 -15.68 1.36 9.96
C LEU A 52 -15.95 1.08 8.47
N ILE A 53 -17.03 1.65 7.91
CA ILE A 53 -17.38 1.47 6.50
C ILE A 53 -16.31 2.06 5.57
N ALA A 54 -15.64 3.14 5.98
CA ALA A 54 -14.54 3.74 5.23
C ALA A 54 -13.30 2.83 5.09
N MET A 55 -13.17 1.78 5.93
CA MET A 55 -12.02 0.86 5.89
C MET A 55 -12.00 -0.07 4.68
N LYS A 56 -13.06 -0.11 3.86
CA LYS A 56 -13.19 -1.05 2.72
C LYS A 56 -11.99 -1.06 1.75
N ASP A 57 -11.32 0.08 1.60
CA ASP A 57 -10.20 0.28 0.68
C ASP A 57 -8.85 0.42 1.41
N ALA A 58 -8.80 0.24 2.73
CA ALA A 58 -7.60 0.48 3.54
C ALA A 58 -6.38 -0.30 3.04
N PHE A 59 -6.58 -1.57 2.65
CA PHE A 59 -5.51 -2.44 2.15
C PHE A 59 -5.58 -2.69 0.63
N LYS A 60 -6.17 -1.74 -0.12
CA LYS A 60 -6.35 -1.88 -1.58
C LYS A 60 -5.02 -2.03 -2.31
N ASN A 61 -3.98 -1.31 -1.88
CA ASN A 61 -2.63 -1.39 -2.47
C ASN A 61 -2.00 -2.77 -2.26
N GLN A 62 -2.48 -3.53 -1.28
CA GLN A 62 -2.04 -4.88 -0.98
C GLN A 62 -2.89 -5.96 -1.67
N ASN A 63 -3.87 -5.58 -2.51
CA ASN A 63 -4.86 -6.44 -3.16
C ASN A 63 -5.79 -7.16 -2.17
N ILE A 64 -6.10 -6.51 -1.04
CA ILE A 64 -7.05 -6.98 -0.04
C ILE A 64 -8.25 -6.03 -0.05
N SER A 65 -9.46 -6.59 -0.11
CA SER A 65 -10.72 -5.87 0.13
C SER A 65 -11.26 -6.21 1.51
N ILE A 66 -11.87 -5.21 2.15
CA ILE A 66 -12.54 -5.38 3.45
C ILE A 66 -14.03 -5.10 3.26
N GLU A 67 -14.87 -5.98 3.80
CA GLU A 67 -16.30 -5.74 3.97
C GLU A 67 -16.61 -5.74 5.46
N ILE A 68 -17.26 -4.67 5.93
CA ILE A 68 -17.80 -4.59 7.28
C ILE A 68 -19.31 -4.42 7.19
N SER A 69 -20.05 -5.29 7.86
CA SER A 69 -21.51 -5.31 7.82
C SER A 69 -22.12 -5.74 9.16
N ASN A 70 -23.46 -5.73 9.24
CA ASN A 70 -24.23 -6.15 10.42
C ASN A 70 -23.80 -5.47 11.73
N ILE A 71 -23.39 -4.20 11.65
CA ILE A 71 -23.01 -3.39 12.81
C ILE A 71 -24.27 -3.17 13.66
N LYS A 72 -24.24 -3.63 14.91
CA LYS A 72 -25.30 -3.38 15.90
C LYS A 72 -24.70 -2.79 17.15
N ARG A 73 -25.41 -1.81 17.71
CA ARG A 73 -25.01 -1.12 18.94
C ARG A 73 -25.98 -1.41 20.08
N ASP A 74 -25.46 -1.39 21.29
CA ASP A 74 -26.27 -1.38 22.50
C ASP A 74 -26.85 0.02 22.78
N ARG A 75 -27.61 0.13 23.87
CA ARG A 75 -28.21 1.39 24.34
C ARG A 75 -27.20 2.47 24.75
N THR A 76 -25.93 2.12 24.94
CA THR A 76 -24.82 3.04 25.25
C THR A 76 -24.02 3.40 24.00
N ASN A 77 -24.54 3.05 22.82
CA ASN A 77 -23.92 3.27 21.52
C ASN A 77 -22.62 2.48 21.31
N LYS A 78 -22.42 1.36 22.02
CA LYS A 78 -21.25 0.49 21.88
C LYS A 78 -21.55 -0.66 20.91
N ILE A 79 -20.62 -0.99 20.03
CA ILE A 79 -20.78 -2.10 19.08
C ILE A 79 -20.84 -3.43 19.84
N ILE A 80 -21.87 -4.24 19.57
CA ILE A 80 -22.12 -5.56 20.17
C ILE A 80 -22.22 -6.68 19.12
N ALA A 81 -22.45 -6.31 17.85
CA ALA A 81 -22.37 -7.23 16.73
C ALA A 81 -21.70 -6.55 15.53
N ILE A 82 -20.90 -7.31 14.80
CA ILE A 82 -20.18 -6.89 13.61
C ILE A 82 -19.75 -8.11 12.81
N ASP A 83 -19.87 -8.02 11.50
CA ASP A 83 -19.34 -8.98 10.54
C ASP A 83 -18.20 -8.32 9.76
N ILE A 84 -17.05 -8.98 9.69
CA ILE A 84 -15.87 -8.51 8.98
C ILE A 84 -15.40 -9.62 8.05
N VAL A 85 -15.21 -9.28 6.78
CA VAL A 85 -14.64 -10.16 5.77
C VAL A 85 -13.44 -9.46 5.14
N MET A 86 -12.29 -10.12 5.19
CA MET A 86 -11.11 -9.74 4.41
C MET A 86 -10.95 -10.75 3.29
N GLU A 87 -10.89 -10.28 2.05
CA GLU A 87 -10.69 -11.13 0.88
C GLU A 87 -9.50 -10.62 0.08
N SER A 88 -8.60 -11.53 -0.27
CA SER A 88 -7.51 -11.23 -1.19
C SER A 88 -7.92 -11.53 -2.62
N ARG A 89 -7.29 -10.85 -3.57
CA ARG A 89 -7.53 -11.07 -5.01
C ARG A 89 -7.29 -12.51 -5.48
N ASP A 90 -6.50 -13.30 -4.76
CA ASP A 90 -6.27 -14.72 -5.08
C ASP A 90 -7.38 -15.67 -4.55
N GLY A 91 -8.39 -15.12 -3.87
CA GLY A 91 -9.54 -15.85 -3.34
C GLY A 91 -9.40 -16.32 -1.90
N ARG A 92 -8.24 -16.12 -1.24
CA ARG A 92 -8.15 -16.37 0.21
C ARG A 92 -9.03 -15.39 0.97
N THR A 93 -9.62 -15.88 2.06
CA THR A 93 -10.55 -15.09 2.88
C THR A 93 -10.32 -15.35 4.36
N THR A 94 -10.38 -14.29 5.15
CA THR A 94 -10.44 -14.34 6.63
C THR A 94 -11.72 -13.64 7.08
N LYS A 95 -12.42 -14.22 8.07
CA LYS A 95 -13.71 -13.71 8.53
C LYS A 95 -13.76 -13.65 10.05
N LEU A 96 -14.44 -12.62 10.56
CA LEU A 96 -14.84 -12.51 11.96
C LEU A 96 -16.34 -12.20 12.02
N ASN A 97 -17.06 -12.99 12.80
CA ASN A 97 -18.47 -12.76 13.11
C ASN A 97 -18.58 -12.65 14.64
N ILE A 98 -19.03 -11.50 15.12
CA ILE A 98 -19.36 -11.31 16.53
C ILE A 98 -20.83 -10.94 16.62
N ASN A 99 -21.57 -11.63 17.48
CA ASN A 99 -22.94 -11.29 17.83
C ASN A 99 -23.19 -11.70 19.27
N ARG A 100 -23.11 -10.73 20.20
CA ARG A 100 -23.24 -11.00 21.64
C ARG A 100 -23.90 -9.81 22.35
N LEU A 101 -24.21 -9.97 23.64
CA LEU A 101 -24.85 -8.91 24.44
C LEU A 101 -23.85 -7.94 25.09
N LYS A 102 -22.57 -8.24 25.02
CA LYS A 102 -21.49 -7.43 25.60
C LYS A 102 -20.75 -6.68 24.48
N PRO A 103 -20.26 -5.46 24.71
CA PRO A 103 -19.44 -4.74 23.74
C PRO A 103 -18.31 -5.60 23.16
N ILE A 104 -17.99 -5.38 21.89
CA ILE A 104 -16.76 -5.91 21.28
C ILE A 104 -15.55 -5.33 22.01
N LYS A 105 -14.48 -6.11 22.09
CA LYS A 105 -13.18 -5.54 22.45
C LYS A 105 -12.57 -4.88 21.20
N ALA A 106 -11.35 -4.37 21.32
CA ALA A 106 -10.64 -3.88 20.16
C ALA A 106 -10.44 -5.00 19.13
N ILE A 107 -10.57 -4.67 17.85
CA ILE A 107 -10.34 -5.56 16.72
C ILE A 107 -9.16 -5.00 15.94
N LYS A 108 -8.17 -5.86 15.70
CA LYS A 108 -7.04 -5.60 14.81
C LYS A 108 -7.30 -6.29 13.48
N ILE A 109 -7.23 -5.55 12.38
CA ILE A 109 -7.12 -6.08 11.03
C ILE A 109 -5.73 -5.76 10.49
N TYR A 110 -5.09 -6.72 9.84
CA TYR A 110 -3.71 -6.56 9.41
C TYR A 110 -3.39 -7.25 8.09
N VAL A 111 -2.34 -6.75 7.46
CA VAL A 111 -1.64 -7.35 6.33
C VAL A 111 -0.15 -7.38 6.66
N ASP A 112 0.50 -8.53 6.49
CA ASP A 112 1.94 -8.73 6.67
C ASP A 112 2.53 -9.58 5.54
N LYS A 113 3.42 -8.96 4.76
CA LYS A 113 4.14 -9.53 3.61
C LYS A 113 5.61 -9.80 3.92
N ARG A 114 6.08 -9.50 5.14
CA ARG A 114 7.52 -9.59 5.48
C ARG A 114 8.07 -11.01 5.34
N ASN A 115 7.27 -12.01 5.68
CA ASN A 115 7.72 -13.41 5.73
C ASN A 115 7.01 -14.31 4.70
N ASN A 116 6.00 -13.80 3.99
CA ASN A 116 5.21 -14.57 3.03
C ASN A 116 4.92 -13.72 1.77
N PRO A 117 5.47 -14.08 0.59
CA PRO A 117 5.18 -13.36 -0.65
C PRO A 117 3.71 -13.47 -1.07
N ASN A 118 3.01 -14.51 -0.59
CA ASN A 118 1.57 -14.64 -0.77
C ASN A 118 0.76 -13.78 0.22
N CYS A 119 1.35 -12.86 1.00
CA CYS A 119 0.64 -11.93 1.89
C CYS A 119 -0.14 -12.63 3.02
N ASP A 120 0.38 -12.59 4.25
CA ASP A 120 -0.37 -13.00 5.44
C ASP A 120 -1.35 -11.87 5.81
N PHE A 121 -2.61 -12.18 6.13
CA PHE A 121 -3.59 -11.17 6.53
C PHE A 121 -4.63 -11.78 7.46
N GLY A 122 -5.10 -10.99 8.40
CA GLY A 122 -5.91 -11.53 9.49
C GLY A 122 -6.76 -10.52 10.22
N ILE A 123 -7.64 -11.07 11.05
CA ILE A 123 -8.56 -10.36 11.92
C ILE A 123 -8.43 -10.97 13.32
N GLU A 124 -8.19 -10.14 14.33
CA GLU A 124 -8.01 -10.57 15.72
C GLU A 124 -8.82 -9.68 16.68
N GLU A 125 -9.63 -10.29 17.55
CA GLU A 125 -10.18 -9.59 18.72
C GLU A 125 -9.11 -9.56 19.83
N LEU A 126 -8.71 -8.36 20.24
CA LEU A 126 -7.71 -8.13 21.27
C LEU A 126 -8.31 -8.26 22.68
N TYR A 127 -7.47 -8.53 23.68
CA TYR A 127 -7.94 -8.73 25.05
C TYR A 127 -8.33 -7.43 25.78
N GLU A 128 -7.87 -6.27 25.32
CA GLU A 128 -7.98 -4.96 25.99
C GLU A 128 -8.82 -3.94 25.19
N GLU A 129 -9.47 -3.01 25.90
CA GLU A 129 -10.06 -1.80 25.30
C GLU A 129 -8.95 -0.76 25.05
N ILE A 130 -8.90 -0.14 23.87
CA ILE A 130 -7.92 0.91 23.58
C ILE A 130 -8.26 2.12 24.43
N ARG A 131 -7.37 2.48 25.36
CA ARG A 131 -7.47 3.75 26.08
C ARG A 131 -6.75 4.82 25.26
N TYR A 132 -7.48 5.58 24.48
CA TYR A 132 -6.94 6.83 23.93
C TYR A 132 -6.63 7.77 25.11
N SER A 133 -5.35 8.14 25.29
CA SER A 133 -4.97 9.20 26.22
C SER A 133 -5.55 10.51 25.71
N LYS A 134 -6.38 11.17 26.54
CA LYS A 134 -6.87 12.53 26.29
C LYS A 134 -5.74 13.54 26.21
#